data_AF-A0A662KFQ2-F1
#
_entry.id   AF-A0A662KFQ2-F1
#
_cell.length_a   1.000
_cell.length_b   1.000
_cell.length_c   1.000
_cell.angle_alpha   90.00
_cell.angle_beta   90.00
_cell.angle_gamma   90.00
#
_symmetry.space_group_name_H-M   'P 1'
#
loop_
_entity.id
_entity.type
_entity.pdbx_description
1 polymer ?
#
loop_
_entity_poly.entity_id
_entity_poly.type
_entity_poly.pdbx_seq_one_letter_code
_entity_poly.pdbx_strand_id
1 'polypeptide(L)'
;MRVSFTTIILIIYIFTFPLTSSIGHTVNNENYCYITETPPSDLGYLPSNSVIELPFSIQIPKARQIAVIVMINYTLEAWSYIDFNAYIDDLNISDQFVKDFRTTYEIGELTLRYESLSLSTCSLFLNVRFKAGLLNGTFTINWRIIFMAFEEPPNPSIFEDKKGKTSACISGPYFWISIEKHIIEVELRTSASLKLYILTNTSYDKHVNLYVKDVPPGITVSFNPQIGTPNFTSKMIIDIGDNAPLGAYLINIAGIGEDGKCYSVQLEIIIGRPMSILLRTITILISA
;
A
#
# COMPACT_ATOMS: atom_id res chain seq x y z
N MET A 1 -38.68 14.93 -13.44
CA MET A 1 -38.08 16.07 -12.72
C MET A 1 -36.66 15.69 -12.36
N ARG A 2 -35.66 16.13 -13.13
CA ARG A 2 -34.24 15.94 -12.80
C ARG A 2 -33.93 16.94 -11.69
N VAL A 3 -33.73 16.48 -10.46
CA VAL A 3 -33.27 17.36 -9.38
C VAL A 3 -31.76 17.50 -9.55
N SER A 4 -31.27 18.73 -9.66
CA SER A 4 -29.83 19.01 -9.75
C SER A 4 -29.17 18.78 -8.38
N PHE A 5 -28.29 17.79 -8.28
CA PHE A 5 -27.67 17.35 -7.02
C PHE A 5 -26.71 18.35 -6.37
N THR A 6 -26.38 19.45 -7.05
CA THR A 6 -25.69 20.60 -6.45
C THR A 6 -26.41 21.14 -5.20
N THR A 7 -27.73 20.94 -5.08
CA THR A 7 -28.52 21.34 -3.91
C THR A 7 -28.48 20.33 -2.76
N ILE A 8 -28.20 19.04 -3.03
CA ILE A 8 -28.15 17.98 -1.99
C ILE A 8 -26.76 17.95 -1.30
N ILE A 9 -25.70 18.27 -2.04
CA ILE A 9 -24.31 18.33 -1.53
C ILE A 9 -24.13 19.43 -0.46
N LEU A 10 -24.91 20.52 -0.51
CA LEU A 10 -24.80 21.63 0.44
C LEU A 10 -25.23 21.25 1.88
N ILE A 11 -26.02 20.18 2.05
CA ILE A 11 -26.53 19.76 3.37
C ILE A 11 -25.52 18.84 4.09
N ILE A 12 -24.62 18.16 3.36
CA ILE A 12 -23.69 17.17 3.94
C ILE A 12 -22.42 17.83 4.54
N TYR A 13 -22.07 19.06 4.14
CA TYR A 13 -20.89 19.77 4.64
C TYR A 13 -21.06 20.48 6.00
N ILE A 14 -22.26 20.46 6.63
CA ILE A 14 -22.54 21.22 7.87
C ILE A 14 -22.56 20.35 9.14
N PHE A 15 -22.57 19.01 9.05
CA PHE A 15 -22.63 18.17 10.26
C PHE A 15 -21.25 17.82 10.84
N THR A 16 -20.77 18.65 11.76
CA THR A 16 -20.03 18.16 12.93
C THR A 16 -20.94 17.21 13.71
N PHE A 17 -20.45 16.00 13.99
CA PHE A 17 -21.18 14.90 14.64
C PHE A 17 -22.19 15.32 15.72
N PRO A 18 -23.47 14.89 15.59
CA PRO A 18 -24.25 14.48 16.74
C PRO A 18 -24.70 13.02 16.59
N LEU A 19 -24.79 12.34 17.73
CA LEU A 19 -25.47 11.06 17.88
C LEU A 19 -26.97 11.28 17.71
N THR A 20 -27.56 10.72 16.66
CA THR A 20 -28.99 10.42 16.65
C THR A 20 -29.18 8.98 16.18
N SER A 21 -29.85 8.18 17.00
CA SER A 21 -30.33 6.85 16.63
C SER A 21 -31.52 7.02 15.69
N SER A 22 -31.46 6.47 14.48
CA SER A 22 -32.65 6.36 13.63
C SER A 22 -33.51 5.16 14.07
N ILE A 23 -34.82 5.41 14.11
CA ILE A 23 -35.85 4.42 14.39
C ILE A 23 -35.94 3.49 13.18
N GLY A 24 -35.59 2.22 13.35
CA GLY A 24 -35.76 1.20 12.32
C GLY A 24 -37.23 0.83 12.15
N HIS A 25 -37.83 1.22 11.02
CA HIS A 25 -39.00 0.53 10.50
C HIS A 25 -38.52 -0.76 9.84
N THR A 26 -38.98 -1.92 10.33
CA THR A 26 -38.78 -3.22 9.66
C THR A 26 -39.69 -3.27 8.44
N VAL A 27 -39.17 -2.83 7.30
CA VAL A 27 -39.79 -3.01 5.98
C VAL A 27 -39.29 -4.34 5.42
N ASN A 28 -40.17 -5.13 4.78
CA ASN A 28 -39.75 -6.36 4.11
C ASN A 28 -38.69 -6.03 3.05
N ASN A 29 -37.43 -6.41 3.29
CA ASN A 29 -36.25 -5.98 2.55
C ASN A 29 -36.18 -6.45 1.09
N GLU A 30 -37.08 -7.32 0.63
CA GLU A 30 -36.97 -7.93 -0.70
C GLU A 30 -37.25 -6.95 -1.87
N ASN A 31 -37.94 -5.83 -1.61
CA ASN A 31 -38.39 -4.91 -2.66
C ASN A 31 -37.70 -3.53 -2.65
N TYR A 32 -36.83 -3.25 -1.68
CA TYR A 32 -36.20 -1.95 -1.50
C TYR A 32 -34.71 -2.03 -1.74
N CYS A 33 -34.10 -0.91 -2.11
CA CYS A 33 -32.65 -0.85 -2.17
C CYS A 33 -32.07 -0.81 -0.74
N TYR A 34 -31.00 -1.56 -0.47
CA TYR A 34 -30.35 -1.52 0.84
C TYR A 34 -28.87 -1.94 0.81
N ILE A 35 -28.10 -1.47 1.80
CA ILE A 35 -26.71 -1.90 1.98
C ILE A 35 -26.68 -3.29 2.61
N THR A 36 -26.22 -4.27 1.85
CA THR A 36 -26.12 -5.69 2.21
C THR A 36 -24.85 -6.05 2.96
N GLU A 37 -23.73 -5.39 2.65
CA GLU A 37 -22.43 -5.69 3.23
C GLU A 37 -21.64 -4.41 3.50
N THR A 38 -20.92 -4.43 4.61
CA THR A 38 -19.95 -3.41 4.99
C THR A 38 -18.69 -4.11 5.51
N PRO A 39 -17.54 -3.42 5.56
CA PRO A 39 -16.29 -4.06 5.96
C PRO A 39 -16.37 -4.68 7.36
N PRO A 40 -15.71 -5.83 7.60
CA PRO A 40 -15.71 -6.49 8.90
C PRO A 40 -15.11 -5.58 9.97
N SER A 41 -15.58 -5.69 11.22
CA SER A 41 -15.08 -4.85 12.32
C SER A 41 -13.66 -5.22 12.77
N ASP A 42 -13.26 -6.48 12.55
CA ASP A 42 -11.96 -7.01 12.91
C ASP A 42 -11.46 -7.97 11.83
N LEU A 43 -10.23 -7.74 11.37
CA LEU A 43 -9.52 -8.61 10.42
C LEU A 43 -8.56 -9.58 11.13
N GLY A 44 -8.44 -9.49 12.45
CA GLY A 44 -7.53 -10.30 13.24
C GLY A 44 -6.07 -9.98 12.96
N TYR A 45 -5.25 -11.02 12.91
CA TYR A 45 -3.80 -10.89 12.69
C TYR A 45 -3.47 -10.76 11.21
N LEU A 46 -2.71 -9.72 10.87
CA LEU A 46 -2.19 -9.50 9.53
C LEU A 46 -0.66 -9.42 9.56
N PRO A 47 0.06 -10.25 8.80
CA PRO A 47 1.46 -10.00 8.51
C PRO A 47 1.64 -8.60 7.89
N SER A 48 2.74 -7.93 8.19
CA SER A 48 3.12 -6.70 7.49
C SER A 48 3.11 -6.89 5.98
N ASN A 49 2.79 -5.83 5.24
CA ASN A 49 2.58 -5.85 3.79
C ASN A 49 1.40 -6.69 3.27
N SER A 50 0.58 -7.30 4.15
CA SER A 50 -0.66 -7.96 3.71
C SER A 50 -1.57 -6.98 2.98
N VAL A 51 -2.20 -7.46 1.90
CA VAL A 51 -3.25 -6.72 1.20
C VAL A 51 -4.59 -7.15 1.77
N ILE A 52 -5.41 -6.18 2.15
CA ILE A 52 -6.78 -6.39 2.62
C ILE A 52 -7.78 -5.73 1.67
N GLU A 53 -9.01 -6.22 1.71
CA GLU A 53 -10.15 -5.67 1.00
C GLU A 53 -11.20 -5.18 2.01
N LEU A 54 -11.71 -3.98 1.77
CA LEU A 54 -12.85 -3.42 2.50
C LEU A 54 -14.07 -3.47 1.56
N PRO A 55 -14.95 -4.49 1.71
CA PRO A 55 -16.11 -4.68 0.84
C PRO A 55 -17.28 -3.79 1.23
N PHE A 56 -17.99 -3.30 0.22
CA PHE A 56 -19.30 -2.65 0.34
C PHE A 56 -20.21 -3.24 -0.73
N SER A 57 -21.38 -3.74 -0.32
CA SER A 57 -22.33 -4.38 -1.24
C SER A 57 -23.71 -3.77 -1.06
N ILE A 58 -24.38 -3.42 -2.16
CA ILE A 58 -25.71 -2.80 -2.17
C ILE A 58 -26.62 -3.62 -3.09
N GLN A 59 -27.77 -4.02 -2.57
CA GLN A 59 -28.83 -4.60 -3.39
C GLN A 59 -29.72 -3.49 -3.95
N ILE A 60 -29.95 -3.52 -5.26
CA ILE A 60 -30.75 -2.52 -5.96
C ILE A 60 -31.84 -3.26 -6.76
N PRO A 61 -32.99 -3.59 -6.14
CA PRO A 61 -34.07 -4.26 -6.86
C PRO A 61 -34.62 -3.42 -8.02
N LYS A 62 -34.79 -2.11 -7.79
CA LYS A 62 -35.18 -1.13 -8.82
C LYS A 62 -34.95 0.30 -8.34
N ALA A 63 -34.30 1.14 -9.14
CA ALA A 63 -34.16 2.56 -8.82
C ALA A 63 -34.09 3.44 -10.08
N ARG A 64 -34.77 4.60 -10.05
CA ARG A 64 -34.65 5.62 -11.10
C ARG A 64 -33.31 6.32 -11.06
N GLN A 65 -32.76 6.47 -9.87
CA GLN A 65 -31.46 7.09 -9.65
C GLN A 65 -30.88 6.60 -8.34
N ILE A 66 -29.57 6.40 -8.32
CA ILE A 66 -28.82 6.15 -7.09
C ILE A 66 -27.65 7.13 -6.95
N ALA A 67 -27.21 7.31 -5.71
CA ALA A 67 -25.94 7.91 -5.36
C ALA A 67 -25.27 7.12 -4.23
N VAL A 68 -24.00 6.82 -4.39
CA VAL A 68 -23.15 6.10 -3.43
C VAL A 68 -21.95 6.97 -3.10
N ILE A 69 -21.70 7.21 -1.81
CA ILE A 69 -20.52 7.93 -1.34
C ILE A 69 -19.85 7.07 -0.28
N VAL A 70 -18.62 6.63 -0.55
CA VAL A 70 -17.77 5.92 0.42
C VAL A 70 -16.63 6.82 0.84
N MET A 71 -16.46 6.98 2.15
CA MET A 71 -15.40 7.76 2.78
C MET A 71 -14.57 6.85 3.67
N ILE A 72 -13.26 6.91 3.55
CA ILE A 72 -12.33 6.06 4.31
C ILE A 72 -11.20 6.92 4.85
N ASN A 73 -10.98 6.85 6.16
CA ASN A 73 -9.91 7.56 6.87
C ASN A 73 -9.01 6.56 7.60
N TYR A 74 -7.70 6.68 7.39
CA TYR A 74 -6.69 5.75 7.89
C TYR A 74 -5.38 6.46 8.21
N THR A 75 -4.54 5.87 9.06
CA THR A 75 -3.21 6.41 9.36
C THR A 75 -2.19 5.97 8.30
N LEU A 76 -1.41 6.92 7.78
CA LEU A 76 -0.41 6.67 6.73
C LEU A 76 0.75 5.79 7.21
N GLU A 77 0.98 5.76 8.52
CA GLU A 77 1.99 4.90 9.15
C GLU A 77 1.61 3.41 9.11
N ALA A 78 0.30 3.13 9.14
CA ALA A 78 -0.22 1.77 9.27
C ALA A 78 -0.81 1.21 7.97
N TRP A 79 -1.24 2.07 7.05
CA TRP A 79 -1.95 1.64 5.85
C TRP A 79 -1.55 2.46 4.64
N SER A 80 -1.44 1.79 3.50
CA SER A 80 -1.30 2.44 2.19
C SER A 80 -2.47 2.04 1.31
N TYR A 81 -3.20 3.02 0.77
CA TYR A 81 -4.21 2.77 -0.26
C TYR A 81 -3.54 2.19 -1.53
N ILE A 82 -4.14 1.17 -2.12
CA ILE A 82 -3.67 0.55 -3.38
C ILE A 82 -4.55 1.05 -4.53
N ASP A 83 -5.79 0.59 -4.56
CA ASP A 83 -6.80 0.89 -5.58
C ASP A 83 -8.20 0.52 -5.07
N PHE A 84 -9.20 0.58 -5.94
CA PHE A 84 -10.51 0.00 -5.70
C PHE A 84 -11.03 -0.63 -6.98
N ASN A 85 -11.90 -1.62 -6.83
CA ASN A 85 -12.70 -2.15 -7.94
C ASN A 85 -14.18 -2.06 -7.60
N ALA A 86 -14.99 -1.64 -8.57
CA ALA A 86 -16.43 -1.59 -8.43
C ALA A 86 -17.12 -2.31 -9.58
N TYR A 87 -18.19 -3.04 -9.27
CA TYR A 87 -18.98 -3.81 -10.22
C TYR A 87 -20.46 -3.55 -10.01
N ILE A 88 -21.21 -3.51 -11.10
CA ILE A 88 -22.66 -3.73 -11.09
C ILE A 88 -22.89 -5.08 -11.74
N ASP A 89 -23.37 -6.03 -10.95
CA ASP A 89 -23.34 -7.46 -11.29
C ASP A 89 -21.90 -7.84 -11.70
N ASP A 90 -21.68 -8.25 -12.95
CA ASP A 90 -20.35 -8.59 -13.48
C ASP A 90 -19.68 -7.45 -14.26
N LEU A 91 -20.36 -6.32 -14.47
CA LEU A 91 -19.83 -5.19 -15.24
C LEU A 91 -18.93 -4.32 -14.36
N ASN A 92 -17.65 -4.21 -14.73
CA ASN A 92 -16.73 -3.29 -14.08
C ASN A 92 -17.13 -1.83 -14.37
N ILE A 93 -17.39 -1.08 -13.30
CA ILE A 93 -17.76 0.33 -13.32
C ILE A 93 -16.77 1.21 -12.55
N SER A 94 -15.57 0.73 -12.24
CA SER A 94 -14.56 1.46 -11.45
C SER A 94 -14.28 2.86 -12.01
N ASP A 95 -14.16 2.99 -13.34
CA ASP A 95 -13.88 4.26 -14.01
C ASP A 95 -15.04 5.26 -13.97
N GLN A 96 -16.23 4.81 -13.55
CA GLN A 96 -17.41 5.67 -13.39
C GLN A 96 -17.45 6.34 -12.01
N PHE A 97 -16.59 5.93 -11.07
CA PHE A 97 -16.47 6.57 -9.78
C PHE A 97 -15.59 7.82 -9.86
N VAL A 98 -16.07 8.91 -9.27
CA VAL A 98 -15.23 10.08 -8.97
C VAL A 98 -14.46 9.79 -7.69
N LYS A 99 -13.13 9.80 -7.79
CA LYS A 99 -12.21 9.61 -6.66
C LYS A 99 -11.61 10.96 -6.23
N ASP A 100 -11.76 11.29 -4.95
CA ASP A 100 -11.00 12.34 -4.27
C ASP A 100 -10.08 11.68 -3.23
N PHE A 101 -8.80 12.02 -3.25
CA PHE A 101 -7.82 11.47 -2.33
C PHE A 101 -6.97 12.59 -1.74
N ARG A 102 -6.86 12.60 -0.41
CA ARG A 102 -6.13 13.61 0.34
C ARG A 102 -5.24 12.94 1.35
N THR A 103 -4.07 13.53 1.54
CA THR A 103 -3.15 13.16 2.62
C THR A 103 -2.83 14.41 3.42
N THR A 104 -2.99 14.30 4.73
CA THR A 104 -2.37 15.20 5.70
C THR A 104 -1.26 14.43 6.41
N TYR A 105 -0.34 15.12 7.09
CA TYR A 105 0.91 14.58 7.65
C TYR A 105 0.85 13.12 8.14
N GLU A 106 -0.21 12.71 8.85
CA GLU A 106 -0.36 11.35 9.40
C GLU A 106 -1.57 10.58 8.86
N ILE A 107 -2.48 11.22 8.10
CA ILE A 107 -3.80 10.68 7.77
C ILE A 107 -4.01 10.68 6.25
N GLY A 108 -4.47 9.53 5.73
CA GLY A 108 -5.04 9.41 4.40
C GLY A 108 -6.56 9.45 4.46
N GLU A 109 -7.16 10.22 3.55
CA GLU A 109 -8.60 10.33 3.37
C GLU A 109 -8.95 10.00 1.91
N LEU A 110 -9.78 8.99 1.71
CA LEU A 110 -10.29 8.57 0.41
C LEU A 110 -11.80 8.82 0.36
N THR A 111 -12.27 9.48 -0.69
CA THR A 111 -13.68 9.59 -1.01
C THR A 111 -13.95 9.04 -2.41
N LEU A 112 -14.86 8.08 -2.51
CA LEU A 112 -15.35 7.49 -3.76
C LEU A 112 -16.81 7.87 -3.93
N ARG A 113 -17.18 8.42 -5.09
CA ARG A 113 -18.55 8.84 -5.41
C ARG A 113 -19.01 8.21 -6.71
N TYR A 114 -20.20 7.64 -6.68
CA TYR A 114 -20.84 7.09 -7.88
C TYR A 114 -22.29 7.54 -7.94
N GLU A 115 -22.73 7.90 -9.14
CA GLU A 115 -24.11 8.27 -9.42
C GLU A 115 -24.55 7.58 -10.69
N SER A 116 -25.77 7.07 -10.71
CA SER A 116 -26.32 6.39 -11.87
C SER A 116 -27.81 6.64 -12.03
N LEU A 117 -28.26 6.61 -13.28
CA LEU A 117 -29.66 6.78 -13.66
C LEU A 117 -30.19 5.45 -14.21
N SER A 118 -31.42 5.11 -13.82
CA SER A 118 -32.21 4.00 -14.35
C SER A 118 -31.51 2.64 -14.23
N LEU A 119 -31.41 2.14 -13.00
CA LEU A 119 -30.90 0.80 -12.73
C LEU A 119 -32.06 -0.19 -12.59
N SER A 120 -31.95 -1.31 -13.32
CA SER A 120 -32.76 -2.51 -13.10
C SER A 120 -32.24 -3.28 -11.88
N THR A 121 -32.85 -4.43 -11.59
CA THR A 121 -32.40 -5.34 -10.55
C THR A 121 -30.93 -5.70 -10.74
N CYS A 122 -30.08 -5.23 -9.83
CA CYS A 122 -28.65 -5.49 -9.84
C CYS A 122 -28.06 -5.44 -8.43
N SER A 123 -26.84 -5.94 -8.30
CA SER A 123 -26.03 -5.80 -7.10
C SER A 123 -24.81 -4.94 -7.40
N LEU A 124 -24.60 -3.89 -6.61
CA LEU A 124 -23.38 -3.09 -6.68
C LEU A 124 -22.39 -3.62 -5.65
N PHE A 125 -21.18 -3.93 -6.10
CA PHE A 125 -20.05 -4.35 -5.27
C PHE A 125 -18.92 -3.35 -5.39
N LEU A 126 -18.30 -3.00 -4.27
CA LEU A 126 -17.12 -2.12 -4.21
C LEU A 126 -16.12 -2.69 -3.21
N ASN A 127 -14.93 -3.03 -3.68
CA ASN A 127 -13.82 -3.43 -2.83
C ASN A 127 -12.72 -2.37 -2.88
N VAL A 128 -12.39 -1.79 -1.73
CA VAL A 128 -11.26 -0.88 -1.60
C VAL A 128 -10.07 -1.63 -1.01
N ARG A 129 -8.92 -1.58 -1.68
CA ARG A 129 -7.72 -2.32 -1.27
C ARG A 129 -6.73 -1.46 -0.52
N PHE A 130 -6.25 -1.99 0.59
CA PHE A 130 -5.21 -1.40 1.42
C PHE A 130 -4.08 -2.39 1.66
N LYS A 131 -2.87 -1.87 1.75
CA LYS A 131 -1.69 -2.60 2.18
C LYS A 131 -1.38 -2.26 3.64
N ALA A 132 -1.23 -3.29 4.47
CA ALA A 132 -0.77 -3.15 5.84
C ALA A 132 0.69 -2.64 5.89
N GLY A 133 0.95 -1.71 6.80
CA GLY A 133 2.25 -1.10 7.03
C GLY A 133 3.23 -2.04 7.73
N LEU A 134 4.31 -1.46 8.24
CA LEU A 134 5.41 -2.21 8.86
C LEU A 134 5.40 -2.15 10.39
N LEU A 135 4.54 -1.34 10.99
CA LEU A 135 4.52 -1.26 12.45
C LEU A 135 3.80 -2.43 13.07
N ASN A 136 4.33 -2.90 14.21
CA ASN A 136 3.60 -3.82 15.06
C ASN A 136 2.58 -3.06 15.89
N GLY A 137 1.33 -3.52 15.89
CA GLY A 137 0.28 -2.92 16.70
C GLY A 137 -1.11 -3.15 16.11
N THR A 138 -2.12 -2.72 16.88
CA THR A 138 -3.49 -2.70 16.41
C THR A 138 -3.77 -1.37 15.73
N PHE A 139 -4.11 -1.43 14.46
CA PHE A 139 -4.44 -0.26 13.64
C PHE A 139 -5.85 -0.36 13.11
N THR A 140 -6.46 0.80 12.86
CA THR A 140 -7.87 0.89 12.47
C THR A 140 -8.02 1.73 11.22
N ILE A 141 -8.91 1.29 10.33
CA ILE A 141 -9.46 2.07 9.23
C ILE A 141 -10.89 2.47 9.60
N ASN A 142 -11.19 3.77 9.58
CA ASN A 142 -12.55 4.26 9.76
C ASN A 142 -13.22 4.39 8.39
N TRP A 143 -14.47 3.96 8.29
CA TRP A 143 -15.23 4.05 7.04
C TRP A 143 -16.64 4.58 7.27
N ARG A 144 -17.20 5.19 6.23
CA ARG A 144 -18.59 5.61 6.15
C ARG A 144 -19.09 5.39 4.72
N ILE A 145 -20.28 4.84 4.59
CA ILE A 145 -21.00 4.72 3.32
C ILE A 145 -22.35 5.43 3.45
N ILE A 146 -22.60 6.34 2.51
CA ILE A 146 -23.89 7.00 2.33
C ILE A 146 -24.47 6.47 1.03
N PHE A 147 -25.68 5.93 1.11
CA PHE A 147 -26.43 5.42 -0.03
C PHE A 147 -27.77 6.13 -0.13
N MET A 148 -28.09 6.60 -1.33
CA MET A 148 -29.36 7.24 -1.65
C MET A 148 -29.96 6.55 -2.88
N ALA A 149 -31.24 6.21 -2.81
CA ALA A 149 -31.99 5.70 -3.96
C ALA A 149 -33.31 6.46 -4.15
N PHE A 150 -33.52 6.98 -5.35
CA PHE A 150 -34.82 7.46 -5.79
C PHE A 150 -35.53 6.30 -6.48
N GLU A 151 -36.44 5.65 -5.76
CA GLU A 151 -37.19 4.51 -6.27
C GLU A 151 -38.27 4.92 -7.28
N GLU A 152 -38.81 3.93 -8.01
CA GLU A 152 -39.98 4.17 -8.84
C GLU A 152 -41.24 4.35 -7.98
N PRO A 153 -42.13 5.29 -8.33
CA PRO A 153 -43.43 5.40 -7.70
C PRO A 153 -44.17 4.05 -7.72
N PRO A 154 -44.84 3.66 -6.63
CA PRO A 154 -45.18 4.48 -5.46
C PRO A 154 -44.13 4.47 -4.33
N ASN A 155 -42.97 3.82 -4.50
CA ASN A 155 -42.03 3.63 -3.41
C ASN A 155 -41.36 4.94 -2.96
N PRO A 156 -41.13 5.13 -1.64
CA PRO A 156 -40.39 6.27 -1.12
C PRO A 156 -38.90 6.19 -1.49
N SER A 157 -38.21 7.32 -1.40
CA SER A 157 -36.75 7.35 -1.53
C SER A 157 -36.07 6.72 -0.31
N ILE A 158 -34.96 6.05 -0.55
CA ILE A 158 -34.11 5.43 0.49
C ILE A 158 -32.92 6.32 0.79
N PHE A 159 -32.57 6.41 2.07
CA PHE A 159 -31.35 7.01 2.57
C PHE A 159 -30.75 6.10 3.65
N GLU A 160 -29.56 5.58 3.40
CA GLU A 160 -28.76 4.85 4.39
C GLU A 160 -27.44 5.57 4.65
N ASP A 161 -27.06 5.66 5.91
CA ASP A 161 -25.77 6.22 6.36
C ASP A 161 -25.18 5.26 7.39
N LYS A 162 -24.28 4.39 6.94
CA LYS A 162 -23.59 3.41 7.79
C LYS A 162 -22.15 3.85 7.98
N LYS A 163 -21.66 3.72 9.19
CA LYS A 163 -20.26 4.01 9.56
C LYS A 163 -19.72 2.92 10.45
N GLY A 164 -18.42 2.70 10.37
CA GLY A 164 -17.77 1.69 11.19
C GLY A 164 -16.26 1.85 11.21
N LYS A 165 -15.65 0.86 11.85
CA LYS A 165 -14.22 0.76 12.07
C LYS A 165 -13.81 -0.67 11.77
N THR A 166 -12.77 -0.82 10.97
CA THR A 166 -12.13 -2.11 10.70
C THR A 166 -10.76 -2.09 11.36
N SER A 167 -10.57 -2.91 12.38
CA SER A 167 -9.30 -3.04 13.09
C SER A 167 -8.52 -4.26 12.60
N ALA A 168 -7.20 -4.19 12.67
CA ALA A 168 -6.32 -5.33 12.46
C ALA A 168 -5.11 -5.23 13.37
N CYS A 169 -4.66 -6.37 13.90
CA CYS A 169 -3.37 -6.51 14.57
C CYS A 169 -2.30 -6.75 13.51
N ILE A 170 -1.60 -5.69 13.10
CA ILE A 170 -0.49 -5.80 12.16
C ILE A 170 0.72 -6.31 12.93
N SER A 171 1.25 -7.45 12.49
CA SER A 171 2.55 -7.94 12.93
C SER A 171 3.58 -7.41 11.94
N GLY A 172 4.29 -6.36 12.34
CA GLY A 172 5.38 -5.73 11.56
C GLY A 172 6.41 -6.75 11.05
N PRO A 173 7.26 -6.42 10.06
CA PRO A 173 8.46 -7.21 9.91
C PRO A 173 9.23 -6.98 11.22
N TYR A 174 9.60 -8.07 11.87
CA TYR A 174 10.22 -8.02 13.18
C TYR A 174 11.55 -7.23 13.16
N PHE A 175 12.12 -7.06 11.97
CA PHE A 175 13.22 -6.17 11.65
C PHE A 175 13.13 -5.75 10.16
N TRP A 176 13.85 -4.70 9.78
CA TRP A 176 14.06 -4.34 8.38
C TRP A 176 15.54 -4.07 8.09
N ILE A 177 15.91 -4.10 6.81
CA ILE A 177 17.25 -3.76 6.33
C ILE A 177 17.15 -2.44 5.57
N SER A 178 17.92 -1.44 6.00
CA SER A 178 18.13 -0.17 5.29
C SER A 178 19.57 -0.11 4.78
N ILE A 179 19.76 0.42 3.57
CA ILE A 179 21.07 0.49 2.92
C ILE A 179 21.38 1.94 2.54
N GLU A 180 22.64 2.37 2.68
CA GLU A 180 23.04 3.77 2.41
C GLU A 180 22.82 4.19 0.95
N LYS A 181 22.90 3.23 0.02
CA LYS A 181 22.74 3.42 -1.42
C LYS A 181 22.03 2.23 -2.02
N HIS A 182 21.09 2.47 -2.93
CA HIS A 182 20.39 1.43 -3.70
C HIS A 182 21.02 1.15 -5.06
N ILE A 183 21.97 1.99 -5.50
CA ILE A 183 22.72 1.84 -6.74
C ILE A 183 24.18 2.18 -6.46
N ILE A 184 25.10 1.34 -6.92
CA ILE A 184 26.53 1.61 -6.88
C ILE A 184 27.19 1.31 -8.22
N GLU A 185 28.22 2.08 -8.54
CA GLU A 185 29.11 1.83 -9.68
C GLU A 185 30.44 1.32 -9.15
N VAL A 186 30.93 0.21 -9.68
CA VAL A 186 32.16 -0.44 -9.24
C VAL A 186 32.96 -0.91 -10.46
N GLU A 187 34.27 -0.70 -10.45
CA GLU A 187 35.15 -1.13 -11.54
C GLU A 187 35.63 -2.57 -11.31
N LEU A 188 35.97 -3.27 -12.40
CA LEU A 188 36.66 -4.56 -12.31
C LEU A 188 37.91 -4.46 -11.41
N ARG A 189 38.21 -5.53 -10.68
CA ARG A 189 39.41 -5.67 -9.83
C ARG A 189 39.44 -4.74 -8.62
N THR A 190 38.30 -4.12 -8.30
CA THR A 190 38.14 -3.23 -7.15
C THR A 190 37.11 -3.79 -6.18
N SER A 191 36.96 -3.11 -5.04
CA SER A 191 35.96 -3.44 -4.05
C SER A 191 35.17 -2.22 -3.60
N ALA A 192 33.91 -2.45 -3.25
CA ALA A 192 33.01 -1.46 -2.68
C ALA A 192 32.62 -1.85 -1.26
N SER A 193 32.41 -0.84 -0.42
CA SER A 193 31.95 -1.01 0.96
C SER A 193 30.69 -0.19 1.19
N LEU A 194 29.67 -0.83 1.77
CA LEU A 194 28.39 -0.22 2.12
C LEU A 194 28.04 -0.54 3.58
N LYS A 195 27.37 0.38 4.28
CA LYS A 195 26.73 0.03 5.55
C LYS A 195 25.30 -0.41 5.34
N LEU A 196 24.94 -1.48 6.03
CA LEU A 196 23.58 -1.97 6.18
C LEU A 196 23.14 -1.70 7.61
N TYR A 197 21.97 -1.13 7.78
CA TYR A 197 21.32 -0.92 9.06
C TYR A 197 20.22 -1.94 9.21
N ILE A 198 20.38 -2.86 10.17
CA ILE A 198 19.35 -3.83 10.49
C ILE A 198 18.66 -3.29 11.73
N LEU A 199 17.42 -2.86 11.55
CA LEU A 199 16.71 -2.05 12.54
C LEU A 199 15.42 -2.74 12.96
N THR A 200 14.96 -2.43 14.17
CA THR A 200 13.63 -2.82 14.66
C THR A 200 13.06 -1.71 15.53
N ASN A 201 11.74 -1.50 15.44
CA ASN A 201 10.95 -0.62 16.30
C ASN A 201 10.05 -1.44 17.24
N THR A 202 10.26 -2.75 17.28
CA THR A 202 9.55 -3.69 18.13
C THR A 202 10.49 -4.21 19.22
N SER A 203 9.97 -5.02 20.14
CA SER A 203 10.78 -5.74 21.13
C SER A 203 11.48 -6.98 20.55
N TYR A 204 11.74 -7.01 19.24
CA TYR A 204 12.32 -8.18 18.59
C TYR A 204 13.78 -8.39 19.00
N ASP A 205 14.04 -9.54 19.60
CA ASP A 205 15.29 -9.87 20.28
C ASP A 205 16.04 -11.06 19.63
N LYS A 206 15.52 -11.61 18.54
CA LYS A 206 16.12 -12.76 17.85
C LYS A 206 17.27 -12.33 16.96
N HIS A 207 18.26 -13.20 16.80
CA HIS A 207 19.37 -12.92 15.90
C HIS A 207 18.90 -12.98 14.44
N VAL A 208 19.34 -12.00 13.64
CA VAL A 208 19.13 -11.92 12.20
C VAL A 208 20.42 -12.24 11.50
N ASN A 209 20.42 -13.30 10.68
CA ASN A 209 21.54 -13.68 9.84
C ASN A 209 21.36 -13.12 8.42
N LEU A 210 22.40 -12.48 7.88
CA LEU A 210 22.41 -11.86 6.57
C LEU A 210 22.89 -12.83 5.48
N TYR A 211 22.21 -12.76 4.34
CA TYR A 211 22.47 -13.54 3.14
C TYR A 211 22.39 -12.63 1.92
N VAL A 212 23.04 -13.06 0.84
CA VAL A 212 22.88 -12.46 -0.48
C VAL A 212 22.50 -13.53 -1.49
N LYS A 213 21.65 -13.17 -2.44
CA LYS A 213 21.25 -14.01 -3.58
C LYS A 213 21.44 -13.22 -4.87
N ASP A 214 21.38 -13.96 -5.98
CA ASP A 214 21.41 -13.40 -7.33
C ASP A 214 22.75 -12.68 -7.66
N VAL A 215 23.83 -13.09 -6.98
CA VAL A 215 25.18 -12.55 -7.20
C VAL A 215 25.73 -13.04 -8.54
N PRO A 216 26.12 -12.15 -9.47
CA PRO A 216 26.74 -12.53 -10.74
C PRO A 216 28.06 -13.32 -10.53
N PRO A 217 28.44 -14.18 -11.48
CA PRO A 217 29.71 -14.90 -11.41
C PRO A 217 30.89 -13.92 -11.41
N GLY A 218 31.91 -14.23 -10.61
CA GLY A 218 33.11 -13.37 -10.47
C GLY A 218 32.95 -12.24 -9.44
N ILE A 219 31.82 -12.18 -8.72
CA ILE A 219 31.60 -11.23 -7.62
C ILE A 219 31.49 -12.01 -6.31
N THR A 220 32.15 -11.50 -5.27
CA THR A 220 31.99 -12.02 -3.90
C THR A 220 31.44 -10.93 -3.00
N VAL A 221 30.52 -11.33 -2.12
CA VAL A 221 29.90 -10.43 -1.15
C VAL A 221 30.08 -11.01 0.24
N SER A 222 30.48 -10.18 1.20
CA SER A 222 30.62 -10.55 2.60
C SER A 222 30.01 -9.50 3.53
N PHE A 223 29.64 -9.93 4.74
CA PHE A 223 29.01 -9.10 5.76
C PHE A 223 29.80 -9.19 7.07
N ASN A 224 29.99 -8.05 7.75
CA ASN A 224 30.65 -8.01 9.05
C ASN A 224 30.03 -6.94 9.97
N PRO A 225 29.31 -7.35 11.04
CA PRO A 225 28.92 -8.71 11.38
C PRO A 225 27.89 -9.28 10.41
N GLN A 226 27.93 -10.59 10.14
CA GLN A 226 26.92 -11.28 9.33
C GLN A 226 25.63 -11.56 10.11
N ILE A 227 25.72 -11.70 11.44
CA ILE A 227 24.61 -12.00 12.34
C ILE A 227 24.59 -11.01 13.50
N GLY A 228 23.39 -10.60 13.93
CA GLY A 228 23.23 -9.72 15.08
C GLY A 228 21.77 -9.58 15.51
N THR A 229 21.53 -9.09 16.73
CA THR A 229 20.19 -8.70 17.17
C THR A 229 19.86 -7.32 16.58
N PRO A 230 18.67 -7.11 15.96
CA PRO A 230 18.30 -5.86 15.31
C PRO A 230 18.49 -4.60 16.16
N ASN A 231 18.68 -3.49 15.44
CA ASN A 231 19.41 -2.28 15.83
C ASN A 231 20.95 -2.44 15.82
N PHE A 232 21.47 -3.21 14.85
CA PHE A 232 22.90 -3.33 14.57
C PHE A 232 23.25 -2.83 13.16
N THR A 233 24.52 -2.49 12.97
CA THR A 233 25.06 -2.10 11.66
C THR A 233 25.98 -3.20 11.15
N SER A 234 25.82 -3.60 9.90
CA SER A 234 26.71 -4.53 9.20
C SER A 234 27.46 -3.81 8.08
N LYS A 235 28.77 -4.06 7.97
CA LYS A 235 29.56 -3.63 6.82
C LYS A 235 29.48 -4.70 5.73
N MET A 236 28.91 -4.35 4.58
CA MET A 236 28.89 -5.17 3.38
C MET A 236 30.10 -4.82 2.50
N ILE A 237 30.87 -5.83 2.12
CA ILE A 237 31.99 -5.70 1.19
C ILE A 237 31.65 -6.48 -0.08
N ILE A 238 31.84 -5.83 -1.22
CA ILE A 238 31.59 -6.38 -2.54
C ILE A 238 32.91 -6.33 -3.31
N ASP A 239 33.48 -7.49 -3.64
CA ASP A 239 34.70 -7.59 -4.42
C ASP A 239 34.37 -8.03 -5.85
N ILE A 240 34.87 -7.25 -6.82
CA ILE A 240 34.64 -7.50 -8.25
C ILE A 240 35.89 -8.13 -8.85
N GLY A 241 35.82 -9.41 -9.21
CA GLY A 241 36.91 -10.12 -9.87
C GLY A 241 37.09 -9.73 -11.34
N ASP A 242 38.26 -10.03 -11.91
CA ASP A 242 38.64 -9.72 -13.29
C ASP A 242 37.69 -10.30 -14.36
N ASN A 243 36.97 -11.38 -14.03
CA ASN A 243 36.05 -12.08 -14.94
C ASN A 243 34.57 -11.71 -14.73
N ALA A 244 34.26 -10.76 -13.85
CA ALA A 244 32.88 -10.33 -13.64
C ALA A 244 32.33 -9.70 -14.93
N PRO A 245 31.16 -10.14 -15.43
CA PRO A 245 30.62 -9.57 -16.65
C PRO A 245 30.18 -8.11 -16.43
N LEU A 246 30.48 -7.23 -17.40
CA LEU A 246 30.11 -5.81 -17.34
C LEU A 246 28.59 -5.64 -17.49
N GLY A 247 28.03 -4.59 -16.86
CA GLY A 247 26.61 -4.29 -16.94
C GLY A 247 25.98 -3.98 -15.58
N ALA A 248 24.65 -3.84 -15.56
CA ALA A 248 23.87 -3.60 -14.37
C ALA A 248 23.24 -4.90 -13.85
N TYR A 249 23.33 -5.13 -12.55
CA TYR A 249 22.84 -6.34 -11.87
C TYR A 249 22.06 -5.97 -10.63
N LEU A 250 20.92 -6.63 -10.43
CA LEU A 250 20.17 -6.55 -9.18
C LEU A 250 20.56 -7.74 -8.30
N ILE A 251 21.14 -7.46 -7.14
CA ILE A 251 21.39 -8.47 -6.10
C ILE A 251 20.39 -8.32 -4.96
N ASN A 252 20.03 -9.43 -4.34
CA ASN A 252 19.03 -9.47 -3.28
C ASN A 252 19.69 -9.75 -1.93
N ILE A 253 19.60 -8.79 -1.00
CA ILE A 253 20.15 -8.88 0.35
C ILE A 253 19.00 -9.27 1.28
N ALA A 254 19.12 -10.41 1.97
CA ALA A 254 18.10 -10.94 2.86
C ALA A 254 18.63 -11.05 4.29
N GLY A 255 17.79 -10.71 5.27
CA GLY A 255 18.01 -11.04 6.67
C GLY A 255 16.99 -12.09 7.08
N ILE A 256 17.43 -13.11 7.81
CA ILE A 256 16.56 -14.17 8.34
C ILE A 256 16.77 -14.28 9.84
N GLY A 257 15.71 -14.07 10.58
CA GLY A 257 15.62 -14.28 12.02
C GLY A 257 15.69 -15.75 12.41
N GLU A 258 16.14 -16.06 13.63
CA GLU A 258 16.12 -17.41 14.21
C GLU A 258 14.71 -18.03 14.23
N ASP A 259 13.68 -17.20 14.26
CA ASP A 259 12.27 -17.59 14.21
C ASP A 259 11.72 -17.71 12.77
N GLY A 260 12.59 -17.66 11.76
CA GLY A 260 12.24 -17.82 10.35
C GLY A 260 11.66 -16.56 9.69
N LYS A 261 11.60 -15.44 10.41
CA LYS A 261 11.12 -14.16 9.87
C LYS A 261 12.16 -13.59 8.92
N CYS A 262 11.72 -13.10 7.77
CA CYS A 262 12.61 -12.68 6.70
C CYS A 262 12.29 -11.25 6.25
N TYR A 263 13.31 -10.48 5.93
CA TYR A 263 13.21 -9.20 5.22
C TYR A 263 14.23 -9.18 4.10
N SER A 264 13.93 -8.55 2.97
CA SER A 264 14.87 -8.45 1.84
C SER A 264 14.84 -7.08 1.17
N VAL A 265 15.99 -6.65 0.65
CA VAL A 265 16.20 -5.38 -0.05
C VAL A 265 17.09 -5.60 -1.27
N GLN A 266 16.83 -4.86 -2.35
CA GLN A 266 17.63 -4.93 -3.57
C GLN A 266 18.68 -3.83 -3.64
N LEU A 267 19.84 -4.19 -4.20
CA LEU A 267 20.92 -3.30 -4.57
C LEU A 267 21.24 -3.50 -6.06
N GLU A 268 21.25 -2.40 -6.82
CA GLU A 268 21.77 -2.39 -8.18
C GLU A 268 23.28 -2.14 -8.19
N ILE A 269 24.02 -3.00 -8.88
CA ILE A 269 25.47 -2.88 -9.06
C ILE A 269 25.74 -2.71 -10.55
N ILE A 270 26.37 -1.60 -10.90
CA ILE A 270 26.82 -1.30 -12.27
C ILE A 270 28.32 -1.57 -12.34
N ILE A 271 28.72 -2.53 -13.17
CA ILE A 271 30.11 -2.97 -13.31
C ILE A 271 30.73 -2.35 -14.56
N GLY A 272 31.75 -1.54 -14.34
CA GLY A 272 32.50 -0.83 -15.38
C GLY A 272 33.94 -1.33 -15.54
N ARG A 273 34.61 -0.87 -16.60
CA ARG A 273 36.06 -1.04 -16.76
C ARG A 273 36.81 0.11 -16.09
N PRO A 274 38.00 -0.13 -15.53
CA PRO A 274 38.85 0.95 -15.04
C PRO A 274 39.20 1.92 -16.17
N MET A 275 39.02 3.22 -15.92
CA MET A 275 39.38 4.24 -16.88
C MET A 275 40.92 4.28 -17.05
N SER A 276 41.41 3.93 -18.24
CA SER A 276 42.85 3.95 -18.53
C SER A 276 43.31 5.37 -18.85
N ILE A 277 44.05 6.02 -17.94
CA ILE A 277 44.73 7.30 -18.23
C ILE A 277 46.08 6.98 -18.87
N LEU A 278 46.19 7.18 -20.19
CA LEU A 278 47.48 7.13 -20.89
C LEU A 278 48.25 8.43 -20.65
N LEU A 279 49.23 8.42 -19.73
CA LEU A 279 50.24 9.49 -19.65
C LEU A 279 51.18 9.39 -20.85
N ARG A 280 50.97 10.23 -21.86
CA ARG A 280 51.98 10.43 -22.93
C ARG A 280 53.05 11.39 -22.39
N THR A 281 54.24 10.86 -22.10
CA THR A 281 55.42 11.68 -21.83
C THR A 281 55.80 12.44 -23.11
N ILE A 282 55.72 13.77 -23.09
CA ILE A 282 56.27 14.61 -24.17
C ILE A 282 57.76 14.81 -23.87
N THR A 283 58.63 14.14 -24.60
CA THR A 283 60.06 14.43 -24.60
C THR A 283 60.30 15.67 -25.47
N ILE A 284 60.55 16.83 -24.85
CA ILE A 284 61.00 18.02 -25.56
C ILE A 284 62.52 17.89 -25.76
N LEU A 285 62.95 17.61 -26.98
CA LEU A 285 64.35 17.79 -27.40
C LEU A 285 64.54 19.27 -27.77
N ILE A 286 65.26 20.02 -26.93
CA ILE A 286 65.78 21.34 -27.31
C ILE A 286 67.19 21.10 -27.83
N SER A 287 67.40 21.29 -29.14
CA SER A 287 68.74 21.34 -29.73
C SER A 287 69.38 22.70 -29.46
N ALA A 288 70.68 22.67 -29.20
CA ALA A 288 71.55 23.80 -28.85
C ALA A 288 71.54 24.98 -29.83
#